data_AF-A0A2I8VP17-F1
#
_entry.id   AF-A0A2I8VP17-F1
#
_cell.length_a   1.000
_cell.length_b   1.000
_cell.length_c   1.000
_cell.angle_alpha   90.00
_cell.angle_beta   90.00
_cell.angle_gamma   90.00
#
_symmetry.space_group_name_H-M   'P 1'
#
loop_
_entity.id
_entity.type
_entity.pdbx_description
1 polymer ?
#
loop_
_entity_poly.entity_id
_entity_poly.type
_entity_poly.pdbx_seq_one_letter_code
_entity_poly.pdbx_strand_id
1 'polypeptide(L)'
;MTPNHGYNTPTEGTLDWHLPLNDNFDRLERDVPVVDVESNLDTYVPHTGTLFFATDTGRRFVGDGENWSELPYPDGTTSNDSGSSSDDGSSTDSTANVVVSISSGTASAARDGSEFASGDADSVFDSVMNGLRSGDHVLIESGTYEINTLKQTNGLTDITWESKGEVYLDDKGTPQNRMFGFWNCDGVLITGGTYDYDQPNNVDDGKPGTQSILNVKYSTNIEIEDTTLLNAEDMFVGGNNATYVNIHHNEMRKSGERGVYISEDAHDIEVHHNVIRGVDSGALRSNEAPTGWYIHDNDIVMEPNDYGVVYLFGTGASDIRIENDTGKISASGEILHCKNTDSNGNPNRNITITGGYYEGNPEKQNYQRFSVLEESDLSTISVSAETEIVNLPINNPEIHE
;
A
#
# COMPACT_ATOMS: atom_id res chain seq x y z
N MET A 1 -1.98 29.39 -10.80
CA MET A 1 -1.86 28.00 -11.26
C MET A 1 -2.50 27.09 -10.23
N THR A 2 -3.13 26.01 -10.66
CA THR A 2 -3.57 24.94 -9.75
C THR A 2 -2.34 24.17 -9.25
N PRO A 3 -2.13 24.01 -7.93
CA PRO A 3 -0.92 23.41 -7.38
C PRO A 3 -0.58 22.03 -7.96
N ASN A 4 -1.59 21.18 -8.15
CA ASN A 4 -1.37 19.77 -8.50
C ASN A 4 -1.29 19.51 -10.01
N HIS A 5 -1.82 20.42 -10.84
CA HIS A 5 -1.99 20.15 -12.28
C HIS A 5 -1.34 21.23 -13.17
N GLY A 6 -0.80 22.30 -12.59
CA GLY A 6 -0.14 23.36 -13.36
C GLY A 6 -1.03 24.05 -14.41
N TYR A 7 -2.35 24.06 -14.22
CA TYR A 7 -3.27 24.77 -15.13
C TYR A 7 -3.08 26.28 -15.01
N ASN A 8 -3.18 26.97 -16.14
CA ASN A 8 -3.06 28.41 -16.23
C ASN A 8 -4.21 29.10 -15.50
N THR A 9 -3.92 30.21 -14.82
CA THR A 9 -4.94 31.08 -14.23
C THR A 9 -4.74 32.47 -14.84
N PRO A 10 -5.62 32.95 -15.73
CA PRO A 10 -5.47 34.27 -16.33
C PRO A 10 -5.47 35.36 -15.25
N THR A 11 -4.58 36.35 -15.37
CA THR A 11 -4.60 37.51 -14.49
C THR A 11 -5.84 38.35 -14.76
N GLU A 12 -6.39 38.97 -13.72
CA GLU A 12 -7.50 39.91 -13.85
C GLU A 12 -7.19 41.00 -14.89
N GLY A 13 -8.14 41.24 -15.81
CA GLY A 13 -7.98 42.20 -16.90
C GLY A 13 -7.33 41.64 -18.18
N THR A 14 -6.98 40.36 -18.23
CA THR A 14 -6.49 39.71 -19.47
C THR A 14 -7.61 39.66 -20.51
N LEU A 15 -7.42 40.32 -21.67
CA LEU A 15 -8.42 40.37 -22.74
C LEU A 15 -8.50 39.05 -23.52
N ASP A 16 -7.37 38.37 -23.69
CA ASP A 16 -7.26 37.07 -24.38
C ASP A 16 -7.29 35.89 -23.41
N TRP A 17 -8.10 35.98 -22.36
CA TRP A 17 -8.20 34.97 -21.31
C TRP A 17 -8.57 33.57 -21.82
N HIS A 18 -9.21 33.50 -23.00
CA HIS A 18 -9.65 32.26 -23.63
C HIS A 18 -8.49 31.39 -24.10
N LEU A 19 -7.34 31.96 -24.47
CA LEU A 19 -6.17 31.19 -24.91
C LEU A 19 -5.62 30.26 -23.81
N PRO A 20 -5.19 30.78 -22.63
CA PRO A 20 -4.70 29.92 -21.55
C PRO A 20 -5.78 28.99 -20.97
N LEU A 21 -7.07 29.33 -21.12
CA LEU A 21 -8.17 28.46 -20.71
C LEU A 21 -8.39 27.31 -21.69
N ASN A 22 -8.34 27.57 -23.00
CA ASN A 22 -8.40 26.54 -24.01
C ASN A 22 -7.25 25.54 -23.86
N ASP A 23 -6.02 26.02 -23.63
CA ASP A 23 -4.88 25.15 -23.34
C ASP A 23 -5.11 24.28 -22.09
N ASN A 24 -5.82 24.79 -21.07
CA ASN A 24 -6.15 23.97 -19.90
C ASN A 24 -7.18 22.89 -20.24
N PHE A 25 -8.18 23.20 -21.08
CA PHE A 25 -9.19 22.23 -21.48
C PHE A 25 -8.59 21.10 -22.31
N ASP A 26 -7.70 21.42 -23.25
CA ASP A 26 -6.98 20.42 -24.04
C ASP A 26 -6.13 19.49 -23.15
N ARG A 27 -5.56 20.05 -22.07
CA ARG A 27 -4.80 19.26 -21.09
C ARG A 27 -5.70 18.42 -20.18
N LEU A 28 -6.82 18.97 -19.72
CA LEU A 28 -7.80 18.25 -18.91
C LEU A 28 -8.30 16.98 -19.60
N GLU A 29 -8.49 17.05 -20.92
CA GLU A 29 -8.96 15.91 -21.70
C GLU A 29 -7.96 14.74 -21.73
N ARG A 30 -6.67 15.01 -21.50
CA ARG A 30 -5.64 13.98 -21.36
C ARG A 30 -5.42 13.59 -19.90
N ASP A 31 -5.39 14.59 -19.02
CA ASP A 31 -4.94 14.43 -17.64
C ASP A 31 -6.04 13.83 -16.74
N VAL A 32 -7.32 13.95 -17.13
CA VAL A 32 -8.47 13.36 -16.41
C VAL A 32 -8.98 12.14 -17.16
N PRO A 33 -8.89 10.94 -16.56
CA PRO A 33 -9.37 9.74 -17.22
C PRO A 33 -10.91 9.66 -17.24
N VAL A 34 -11.45 9.09 -18.32
CA VAL A 34 -12.84 8.67 -18.38
C VAL A 34 -12.97 7.34 -17.65
N VAL A 35 -13.88 7.27 -16.68
CA VAL A 35 -14.15 6.05 -15.89
C VAL A 35 -15.62 5.69 -16.06
N ASP A 36 -15.90 4.60 -16.77
CA ASP A 36 -17.25 4.12 -17.06
C ASP A 36 -17.22 2.62 -17.44
N VAL A 37 -18.35 2.01 -17.78
CA VAL A 37 -18.42 0.64 -18.31
C VAL A 37 -17.93 0.59 -19.77
N GLU A 38 -17.28 -0.51 -20.17
CA GLU A 38 -16.68 -0.65 -21.51
C GLU A 38 -17.69 -0.41 -22.65
N SER A 39 -18.95 -0.83 -22.45
CA SER A 39 -20.00 -0.66 -23.47
C SER A 39 -20.27 0.80 -23.85
N ASN A 40 -19.80 1.77 -23.05
CA ASN A 40 -19.95 3.19 -23.30
C ASN A 40 -18.74 3.82 -24.00
N LEU A 41 -17.67 3.07 -24.30
CA LEU A 41 -16.43 3.59 -24.91
C LEU A 41 -16.71 4.45 -26.15
N ASP A 42 -17.57 3.97 -27.05
CA ASP A 42 -17.93 4.65 -28.30
C ASP A 42 -18.80 5.92 -28.11
N THR A 43 -19.22 6.22 -26.88
CA THR A 43 -19.95 7.46 -26.55
C THR A 43 -19.01 8.63 -26.25
N TYR A 44 -17.71 8.35 -26.07
CA TYR A 44 -16.67 9.33 -25.81
C TYR A 44 -15.83 9.59 -27.06
N VAL A 45 -15.45 10.85 -27.26
CA VAL A 45 -14.57 11.25 -28.36
C VAL A 45 -13.12 10.94 -27.94
N PRO A 46 -12.38 10.10 -28.69
CA PRO A 46 -10.98 9.85 -28.37
C PRO A 46 -10.16 11.10 -28.71
N HIS A 47 -9.61 11.77 -27.70
CA HIS A 47 -8.56 12.76 -27.89
C HIS A 47 -7.19 12.11 -27.71
N THR A 48 -6.16 12.65 -28.36
CA THR A 48 -4.81 12.09 -28.27
C THR A 48 -4.31 12.08 -26.83
N GLY A 49 -4.07 10.88 -26.30
CA GLY A 49 -3.58 10.65 -24.94
C GLY A 49 -4.67 10.56 -23.86
N THR A 50 -5.95 10.74 -24.20
CA THR A 50 -7.06 10.51 -23.25
C THR A 50 -7.10 9.05 -22.84
N LEU A 51 -7.32 8.80 -21.55
CA LEU A 51 -7.46 7.46 -21.00
C LEU A 51 -8.92 7.13 -20.73
N PHE A 52 -9.32 5.90 -21.04
CA PHE A 52 -10.59 5.31 -20.64
C PHE A 52 -10.35 4.06 -19.81
N PHE A 53 -10.97 3.98 -18.64
CA PHE A 53 -10.93 2.83 -17.73
C PHE A 53 -12.31 2.18 -17.66
N ALA A 54 -12.41 0.96 -18.16
CA ALA A 54 -13.62 0.16 -18.09
C ALA A 54 -13.79 -0.43 -16.68
N THR A 55 -14.75 0.07 -15.89
CA THR A 55 -14.95 -0.38 -14.50
C THR A 55 -15.46 -1.81 -14.37
N ASP A 56 -16.10 -2.34 -15.41
CA ASP A 56 -16.71 -3.66 -15.44
C ASP A 56 -15.77 -4.76 -15.93
N THR A 57 -14.94 -4.47 -16.94
CA THR A 57 -13.98 -5.43 -17.50
C THR A 57 -12.55 -5.22 -17.01
N GLY A 58 -12.26 -4.07 -16.40
CA GLY A 58 -10.91 -3.64 -16.01
C GLY A 58 -10.03 -3.19 -17.19
N ARG A 59 -10.54 -3.25 -18.43
CA ARG A 59 -9.77 -2.95 -19.64
C ARG A 59 -9.48 -1.45 -19.73
N ARG A 60 -8.40 -1.12 -20.41
CA ARG A 60 -7.89 0.26 -20.51
C ARG A 60 -7.70 0.61 -21.97
N PHE A 61 -8.04 1.84 -22.32
CA PHE A 61 -7.91 2.32 -23.69
C PHE A 61 -7.25 3.70 -23.69
N VAL A 62 -6.51 3.99 -24.76
CA VAL A 62 -5.93 5.31 -25.03
C VAL A 62 -6.47 5.85 -26.35
N GLY A 63 -6.88 7.11 -26.37
CA GLY A 63 -7.29 7.80 -27.59
C GLY A 63 -6.07 8.24 -28.40
N ASP A 64 -6.11 8.06 -29.72
CA ASP A 64 -5.09 8.61 -30.63
C ASP A 64 -5.53 9.92 -31.31
N GLY A 65 -6.77 10.35 -31.06
CA GLY A 65 -7.42 11.51 -31.71
C GLY A 65 -8.52 11.11 -32.69
N GLU A 66 -8.56 9.85 -33.13
CA GLU A 66 -9.58 9.31 -34.04
C GLU A 66 -10.19 8.01 -33.51
N ASN A 67 -9.40 7.16 -32.85
CA ASN A 67 -9.80 5.85 -32.38
C ASN A 67 -9.34 5.61 -30.95
N TRP A 68 -10.04 4.69 -30.27
CA TRP A 68 -9.59 4.07 -29.04
C TRP A 68 -8.71 2.87 -29.36
N SER A 69 -7.49 2.85 -28.82
CA SER A 69 -6.61 1.69 -28.85
C SER A 69 -6.57 1.04 -27.48
N GLU A 70 -6.86 -0.25 -27.42
CA GLU A 70 -6.74 -1.01 -26.18
C GLU A 70 -5.27 -1.07 -25.75
N LEU A 71 -5.04 -0.79 -24.47
CA LEU A 71 -3.75 -0.99 -23.83
C LEU A 71 -3.70 -2.44 -23.32
N PRO A 72 -2.67 -3.22 -23.69
CA PRO A 72 -2.55 -4.59 -23.23
C PRO A 72 -2.50 -4.64 -21.70
N TYR A 73 -3.03 -5.71 -21.13
CA TYR A 73 -2.60 -6.12 -19.80
C TYR A 73 -1.12 -6.52 -19.90
N PRO A 74 -0.30 -6.23 -18.89
CA PRO A 74 0.98 -6.89 -18.76
C PRO A 74 0.69 -8.38 -18.53
N ASP A 75 0.72 -9.17 -19.60
CA ASP A 75 0.44 -10.60 -19.54
C ASP A 75 1.64 -11.30 -18.87
N GLY A 76 1.47 -11.71 -17.61
CA GLY A 76 2.45 -12.50 -16.82
C GLY A 76 2.66 -13.94 -17.32
N THR A 77 2.62 -14.20 -18.62
CA THR A 77 2.81 -15.54 -19.21
C THR A 77 3.84 -15.54 -20.33
N THR A 78 5.10 -15.78 -19.97
CA THR A 78 6.09 -16.26 -20.94
C THR A 78 5.85 -17.75 -21.22
N SER A 79 5.61 -18.05 -22.49
CA SER A 79 5.47 -19.39 -23.04
C SER A 79 6.69 -20.26 -22.71
N ASN A 80 6.46 -21.33 -21.93
CA ASN A 80 7.39 -22.45 -21.78
C ASN A 80 7.63 -23.12 -23.15
N ASP A 81 8.71 -22.78 -23.84
CA ASP A 81 9.27 -23.63 -24.89
C ASP A 81 10.61 -24.21 -24.43
N SER A 82 10.61 -25.53 -24.28
CA SER A 82 11.74 -26.32 -23.80
C SER A 82 12.74 -26.53 -24.92
N GLY A 83 13.82 -25.75 -24.92
CA GLY A 83 14.92 -25.89 -25.89
C GLY A 83 16.29 -25.68 -25.23
N SER A 84 16.88 -26.77 -24.75
CA SER A 84 18.24 -26.80 -24.21
C SER A 84 19.28 -26.41 -25.27
N SER A 85 20.05 -25.35 -25.04
CA SER A 85 21.47 -25.30 -25.42
C SER A 85 22.21 -24.19 -24.70
N SER A 86 23.34 -24.57 -24.11
CA SER A 86 24.39 -23.73 -23.56
C SER A 86 24.88 -22.71 -24.58
N ASP A 87 24.82 -21.41 -24.25
CA ASP A 87 25.84 -20.47 -24.71
C ASP A 87 25.87 -19.18 -23.89
N ASP A 88 27.09 -18.78 -23.59
CA ASP A 88 27.55 -17.56 -22.95
C ASP A 88 27.30 -16.37 -23.88
N GLY A 89 26.26 -15.58 -23.58
CA GLY A 89 25.85 -14.46 -24.41
C GLY A 89 24.93 -13.53 -23.65
N SER A 90 25.51 -12.43 -23.16
CA SER A 90 24.85 -11.19 -22.73
C SER A 90 23.57 -10.91 -23.52
N SER A 91 22.43 -11.33 -22.98
CA SER A 91 21.10 -11.03 -23.50
C SER A 91 20.66 -9.70 -22.88
N THR A 92 20.81 -8.63 -23.64
CA THR A 92 20.06 -7.39 -23.43
C THR A 92 18.62 -7.65 -23.86
N ASP A 93 17.89 -8.43 -23.06
CA ASP A 93 16.50 -8.71 -23.32
C ASP A 93 15.67 -7.53 -22.81
N SER A 94 15.41 -6.60 -23.74
CA SER A 94 14.21 -5.77 -23.81
C SER A 94 13.42 -5.65 -22.50
N THR A 95 13.96 -4.90 -21.53
CA THR A 95 13.13 -4.31 -20.48
C THR A 95 12.07 -3.47 -21.17
N ALA A 96 10.84 -3.48 -20.63
CA ALA A 96 9.75 -2.64 -21.11
C ALA A 96 10.23 -1.20 -21.38
N ASN A 97 9.55 -0.46 -22.25
CA ASN A 97 9.76 0.99 -22.36
C ASN A 97 9.40 1.64 -21.01
N VAL A 98 10.34 1.60 -20.07
CA VAL A 98 10.20 2.13 -18.72
C VAL A 98 10.33 3.64 -18.86
N VAL A 99 9.24 4.33 -18.59
CA VAL A 99 9.23 5.79 -18.54
C VAL A 99 9.07 6.19 -17.08
N VAL A 100 10.18 6.64 -16.51
CA VAL A 100 10.20 7.29 -15.19
C VAL A 100 10.38 8.78 -15.41
N SER A 101 9.44 9.58 -14.93
CA SER A 101 9.61 11.04 -14.90
C SER A 101 9.76 11.51 -13.46
N ILE A 102 10.66 12.48 -13.26
CA ILE A 102 10.83 13.17 -11.98
C ILE A 102 10.58 14.66 -12.23
N SER A 103 9.51 15.19 -11.64
CA SER A 103 9.30 16.63 -11.64
C SER A 103 9.85 17.20 -10.34
N SER A 104 10.85 18.07 -10.44
CA SER A 104 11.30 18.87 -9.29
C SER A 104 10.52 20.18 -9.29
N GLY A 105 9.81 20.49 -8.20
CA GLY A 105 9.02 21.70 -8.05
C GLY A 105 9.75 22.98 -8.53
N THR A 106 9.20 23.60 -9.58
CA THR A 106 9.44 24.98 -10.10
C THR A 106 10.85 25.46 -10.48
N ALA A 107 11.96 24.73 -10.30
CA ALA A 107 13.28 25.27 -10.70
C ALA A 107 14.40 24.25 -11.03
N SER A 108 14.09 23.02 -11.42
CA SER A 108 15.08 22.13 -12.05
C SER A 108 14.53 21.51 -13.33
N ALA A 109 15.42 21.28 -14.29
CA ALA A 109 15.06 20.64 -15.54
C ALA A 109 14.38 19.30 -15.24
N ALA A 110 13.20 19.08 -15.82
CA ALA A 110 12.59 17.76 -15.85
C ALA A 110 13.64 16.78 -16.39
N ARG A 111 13.91 15.70 -15.64
CA ARG A 111 14.71 14.59 -16.15
C ARG A 111 13.74 13.68 -16.89
N ASP A 112 13.94 13.55 -18.19
CA ASP A 112 13.17 12.64 -19.03
C ASP A 112 13.58 11.20 -18.70
N GLY A 113 12.61 10.28 -18.70
CA GLY A 113 12.84 8.85 -18.55
C GLY A 113 13.85 8.32 -19.57
N SER A 114 14.02 8.99 -20.72
CA SER A 114 15.08 8.66 -21.69
C SER A 114 16.52 8.86 -21.18
N GLU A 115 16.76 9.70 -20.16
CA GLU A 115 18.07 9.84 -19.50
C GLU A 115 18.38 8.67 -18.57
N PHE A 116 17.33 7.96 -18.12
CA PHE A 116 17.43 6.78 -17.27
C PHE A 116 17.25 5.48 -18.06
N ALA A 117 16.56 5.50 -19.20
CA ALA A 117 16.27 4.32 -20.02
C ALA A 117 17.50 3.62 -20.63
N SER A 118 18.72 4.16 -20.44
CA SER A 118 19.96 3.42 -20.70
C SER A 118 20.53 2.81 -19.41
N GLY A 119 20.12 1.58 -19.10
CA GLY A 119 20.59 0.83 -17.92
C GLY A 119 19.71 -0.39 -17.65
N ASP A 120 20.13 -1.26 -16.74
CA ASP A 120 19.21 -2.22 -16.12
C ASP A 120 18.29 -1.48 -15.13
N ALA A 121 17.11 -2.05 -14.84
CA ALA A 121 16.10 -1.43 -13.99
C ALA A 121 16.65 -1.09 -12.58
N ASP A 122 17.55 -1.90 -12.05
CA ASP A 122 18.18 -1.63 -10.75
C ASP A 122 19.02 -0.33 -10.79
N SER A 123 19.84 -0.12 -11.82
CA SER A 123 20.63 1.12 -11.98
C SER A 123 19.77 2.36 -12.12
N VAL A 124 18.62 2.23 -12.81
CA VAL A 124 17.67 3.33 -12.94
C VAL A 124 17.05 3.68 -11.60
N PHE A 125 16.71 2.66 -10.80
CA PHE A 125 16.03 2.85 -9.53
C PHE A 125 16.96 3.54 -8.56
N ASP A 126 18.19 3.06 -8.54
CA ASP A 126 19.30 3.63 -7.79
C ASP A 126 19.49 5.10 -8.15
N SER A 127 19.46 5.43 -9.43
CA SER A 127 19.64 6.82 -9.85
C SER A 127 18.45 7.70 -9.47
N VAL A 128 17.22 7.19 -9.50
CA VAL A 128 16.01 7.91 -9.08
C VAL A 128 16.07 8.14 -7.57
N MET A 129 16.22 7.08 -6.78
CA MET A 129 16.19 7.13 -5.32
C MET A 129 17.35 7.96 -4.74
N ASN A 130 18.56 7.86 -5.30
CA ASN A 130 19.69 8.70 -4.87
C ASN A 130 19.55 10.16 -5.35
N GLY A 131 18.70 10.40 -6.35
CA GLY A 131 18.42 11.71 -6.94
C GLY A 131 17.27 12.47 -6.28
N LEU A 132 16.43 11.77 -5.50
CA LEU A 132 15.23 12.31 -4.84
C LEU A 132 15.56 13.52 -3.97
N ARG A 133 14.69 14.52 -4.07
CA ARG A 133 14.72 15.79 -3.32
C ARG A 133 13.32 16.10 -2.81
N SER A 134 13.25 16.93 -1.77
CA SER A 134 11.97 17.41 -1.29
C SER A 134 11.15 18.07 -2.40
N GLY A 135 9.85 17.77 -2.46
CA GLY A 135 8.93 18.26 -3.49
C GLY A 135 8.99 17.49 -4.80
N ASP A 136 9.75 16.40 -4.88
CA ASP A 136 9.81 15.58 -6.10
C ASP A 136 8.57 14.70 -6.23
N HIS A 137 8.03 14.65 -7.45
CA HIS A 137 7.05 13.65 -7.88
C HIS A 137 7.72 12.69 -8.85
N VAL A 138 7.80 11.42 -8.45
CA VAL A 138 8.25 10.30 -9.27
C VAL A 138 7.03 9.61 -9.85
N LEU A 139 6.99 9.46 -11.17
CA LEU A 139 5.95 8.73 -11.88
C LEU A 139 6.56 7.56 -12.66
N ILE A 140 6.11 6.34 -12.38
CA ILE A 140 6.32 5.17 -13.23
C ILE A 140 5.10 5.03 -14.13
N GLU A 141 5.24 5.36 -15.42
CA GLU A 141 4.09 5.44 -16.32
C GLU A 141 3.52 4.08 -16.75
N SER A 142 4.37 3.05 -16.84
CA SER A 142 3.98 1.68 -17.21
C SER A 142 5.15 0.70 -17.06
N GLY A 143 4.86 -0.59 -17.25
CA GLY A 143 5.85 -1.67 -17.31
C GLY A 143 6.04 -2.40 -15.98
N THR A 144 6.91 -3.42 -15.99
CA THR A 144 7.38 -4.11 -14.79
C THR A 144 8.81 -3.67 -14.51
N TYR A 145 9.07 -3.33 -13.26
CA TYR A 145 10.29 -2.72 -12.82
C TYR A 145 10.96 -3.59 -11.77
N GLU A 146 11.87 -4.44 -12.24
CA GLU A 146 12.62 -5.37 -11.39
C GLU A 146 13.78 -4.65 -10.70
N ILE A 147 13.68 -4.52 -9.38
CA ILE A 147 14.73 -3.97 -8.52
C ILE A 147 15.34 -5.08 -7.69
N ASN A 148 16.65 -4.96 -7.48
CA ASN A 148 17.44 -5.91 -6.71
C ASN A 148 18.08 -5.24 -5.49
N THR A 149 18.10 -3.91 -5.48
CA THR A 149 18.66 -3.12 -4.39
C THR A 149 17.65 -2.12 -3.87
N LEU A 150 17.68 -2.00 -2.55
CA LEU A 150 16.75 -1.19 -1.79
C LEU A 150 17.37 0.14 -1.52
N LYS A 151 16.53 1.16 -1.41
CA LYS A 151 16.99 2.47 -0.95
C LYS A 151 16.12 2.98 0.16
N GLN A 152 16.85 3.46 1.15
CA GLN A 152 16.31 4.26 2.21
C GLN A 152 16.63 5.71 1.90
N THR A 153 15.61 6.55 1.94
CA THR A 153 15.75 8.00 1.89
C THR A 153 15.66 8.55 3.31
N ASN A 154 16.28 9.72 3.52
CA ASN A 154 16.34 10.33 4.84
C ASN A 154 16.15 11.84 4.77
N GLY A 155 15.24 12.39 5.58
CA GLY A 155 15.11 13.85 5.73
C GLY A 155 14.45 14.55 4.54
N LEU A 156 13.70 13.83 3.71
CA LEU A 156 12.98 14.40 2.56
C LEU A 156 11.57 14.82 2.95
N THR A 157 11.02 15.79 2.23
CA THR A 157 9.66 16.29 2.46
C THR A 157 8.86 16.39 1.17
N ASP A 158 7.54 16.25 1.24
CA ASP A 158 6.63 16.42 0.09
C ASP A 158 7.02 15.55 -1.12
N ILE A 159 7.22 14.25 -0.88
CA ILE A 159 7.55 13.28 -1.94
C ILE A 159 6.28 12.59 -2.41
N THR A 160 6.07 12.54 -3.72
CA THR A 160 5.03 11.69 -4.31
C THR A 160 5.68 10.61 -5.15
N TRP A 161 5.35 9.36 -4.86
CA TRP A 161 5.70 8.21 -5.67
C TRP A 161 4.42 7.63 -6.27
N GLU A 162 4.22 7.85 -7.57
CA GLU A 162 3.09 7.33 -8.33
C GLU A 162 3.54 6.21 -9.25
N SER A 163 2.86 5.07 -9.19
CA SER A 163 3.06 3.99 -10.15
C SER A 163 1.78 3.69 -10.93
N LYS A 164 1.92 3.50 -12.24
CA LYS A 164 0.87 2.96 -13.13
C LYS A 164 1.24 1.57 -13.65
N GLY A 165 2.41 1.07 -13.26
CA GLY A 165 2.94 -0.24 -13.60
C GLY A 165 3.15 -1.10 -12.36
N GLU A 166 4.04 -2.07 -12.51
CA GLU A 166 4.44 -3.02 -11.49
C GLU A 166 5.89 -2.74 -11.07
N VAL A 167 6.14 -2.70 -9.77
CA VAL A 167 7.49 -2.70 -9.19
C VAL A 167 7.68 -4.07 -8.55
N TYR A 168 8.63 -4.82 -9.07
CA TYR A 168 8.93 -6.18 -8.64
C TYR A 168 10.27 -6.17 -7.90
N LEU A 169 10.32 -6.71 -6.69
CA LEU A 169 11.56 -6.84 -5.94
C LEU A 169 12.05 -8.30 -5.99
N ASP A 170 13.11 -8.54 -6.77
CA ASP A 170 13.91 -9.77 -6.70
C ASP A 170 15.02 -9.56 -5.68
N ASP A 171 14.84 -10.19 -4.55
CA ASP A 171 15.68 -10.02 -3.39
C ASP A 171 16.92 -10.93 -3.42
N LYS A 172 17.00 -11.82 -4.44
CA LYS A 172 18.06 -12.80 -4.69
C LYS A 172 18.41 -13.66 -3.48
N GLY A 173 17.43 -13.92 -2.62
CA GLY A 173 17.57 -14.70 -1.39
C GLY A 173 18.28 -13.95 -0.26
N THR A 174 18.26 -12.62 -0.24
CA THR A 174 18.92 -11.83 0.81
C THR A 174 17.97 -11.55 1.99
N PRO A 175 18.43 -11.62 3.26
CA PRO A 175 17.54 -11.64 4.43
C PRO A 175 17.01 -10.25 4.87
N GLN A 176 17.27 -9.19 4.13
CA GLN A 176 16.90 -7.84 4.54
C GLN A 176 16.41 -7.03 3.35
N ASN A 177 15.17 -7.23 2.89
CA ASN A 177 14.64 -6.35 1.85
C ASN A 177 13.33 -5.62 2.13
N ARG A 178 13.41 -4.29 2.01
CA ARG A 178 12.29 -3.37 2.08
C ARG A 178 12.26 -2.55 0.82
N MET A 179 11.18 -2.56 0.06
CA MET A 179 11.15 -1.90 -1.24
C MET A 179 11.38 -0.38 -1.11
N PHE A 180 10.71 0.23 -0.14
CA PHE A 180 10.88 1.64 0.21
C PHE A 180 11.20 1.82 1.69
N GLY A 181 12.22 2.62 1.98
CA GLY A 181 12.52 3.12 3.33
C GLY A 181 12.44 4.64 3.39
N PHE A 182 11.55 5.20 4.20
CA PHE A 182 11.47 6.64 4.44
C PHE A 182 11.76 6.93 5.91
N TRP A 183 12.93 7.52 6.19
CA TRP A 183 13.36 7.82 7.56
C TRP A 183 13.42 9.33 7.77
N ASN A 184 12.91 9.84 8.90
CA ASN A 184 12.87 11.28 9.17
C ASN A 184 12.24 12.11 8.03
N CYS A 185 11.25 11.55 7.32
CA CYS A 185 10.58 12.22 6.20
C CYS A 185 9.24 12.82 6.64
N ASP A 186 8.73 13.79 5.86
CA ASP A 186 7.45 14.46 6.11
C ASP A 186 6.66 14.63 4.82
N GLY A 187 5.42 14.16 4.74
CA GLY A 187 4.60 14.35 3.54
C GLY A 187 5.05 13.42 2.42
N VAL A 188 4.99 12.10 2.65
CA VAL A 188 5.30 11.10 1.61
C VAL A 188 4.00 10.45 1.18
N LEU A 189 3.69 10.52 -0.11
CA LEU A 189 2.57 9.84 -0.75
C LEU A 189 3.09 8.71 -1.64
N ILE A 190 2.60 7.49 -1.45
CA ILE A 190 2.78 6.37 -2.38
C ILE A 190 1.41 6.02 -2.93
N THR A 191 1.25 6.06 -4.25
CA THR A 191 -0.05 5.87 -4.88
C THR A 191 0.02 5.07 -6.17
N GLY A 192 -1.00 4.26 -6.42
CA GLY A 192 -1.17 3.50 -7.65
C GLY A 192 -0.26 2.27 -7.80
N GLY A 193 -0.54 1.49 -8.85
CA GLY A 193 0.34 0.44 -9.33
C GLY A 193 0.34 -0.83 -8.47
N THR A 194 1.23 -1.74 -8.82
CA THR A 194 1.45 -3.00 -8.12
C THR A 194 2.87 -3.05 -7.57
N TYR A 195 3.03 -3.46 -6.33
CA TYR A 195 4.32 -3.70 -5.69
C TYR A 195 4.34 -5.15 -5.25
N ASP A 196 5.17 -5.93 -5.93
CA ASP A 196 5.25 -7.38 -5.75
C ASP A 196 6.63 -7.76 -5.24
N TYR A 197 6.64 -8.69 -4.29
CA TYR A 197 7.82 -9.24 -3.68
C TYR A 197 8.00 -10.69 -4.17
N ASP A 198 9.18 -11.07 -4.64
CA ASP A 198 9.43 -12.44 -5.14
C ASP A 198 9.10 -13.50 -4.06
N GLN A 199 7.95 -14.14 -4.22
CA GLN A 199 7.50 -15.18 -3.32
C GLN A 199 8.20 -16.54 -3.50
N PRO A 200 8.40 -17.08 -4.73
CA PRO A 200 8.96 -18.42 -4.91
C PRO A 200 10.37 -18.63 -4.35
N ASN A 201 11.16 -17.59 -4.15
CA ASN A 201 12.53 -17.71 -3.63
C ASN A 201 12.66 -17.53 -2.11
N ASN A 202 11.57 -17.23 -1.39
CA ASN A 202 11.63 -16.84 0.02
C ASN A 202 11.62 -18.02 1.03
N VAL A 203 12.11 -19.19 0.60
CA VAL A 203 12.36 -20.35 1.46
C VAL A 203 13.80 -20.40 2.01
N ASP A 204 14.65 -19.43 1.63
CA ASP A 204 16.10 -19.68 1.52
C ASP A 204 16.98 -19.38 2.74
N ASP A 205 16.46 -19.02 3.92
CA ASP A 205 17.35 -18.99 5.10
C ASP A 205 16.77 -19.41 6.46
N GLY A 206 15.47 -19.69 6.54
CA GLY A 206 14.82 -20.09 7.79
C GLY A 206 14.95 -19.05 8.91
N LYS A 207 15.22 -17.78 8.58
CA LYS A 207 15.15 -16.66 9.51
C LYS A 207 13.97 -15.78 9.11
N PRO A 208 13.14 -15.35 10.08
CA PRO A 208 12.15 -14.33 9.81
C PRO A 208 12.87 -13.04 9.37
N GLY A 209 12.75 -12.68 8.09
CA GLY A 209 13.16 -11.38 7.58
C GLY A 209 12.20 -10.29 8.06
N THR A 210 12.64 -9.03 8.07
CA THR A 210 11.75 -7.86 8.30
C THR A 210 11.40 -7.21 6.98
N GLN A 211 10.95 -8.04 6.03
CA GLN A 211 10.76 -7.60 4.67
C GLN A 211 9.40 -6.91 4.53
N SER A 212 9.44 -5.66 4.04
CA SER A 212 8.25 -4.82 3.92
C SER A 212 8.23 -4.07 2.62
N ILE A 213 7.06 -3.85 2.02
CA ILE A 213 7.01 -3.01 0.81
C ILE A 213 7.33 -1.57 1.21
N LEU A 214 6.67 -1.06 2.25
CA LEU A 214 6.94 0.27 2.79
C LEU A 214 7.47 0.17 4.22
N ASN A 215 8.56 0.87 4.51
CA ASN A 215 9.05 1.03 5.88
C ASN A 215 9.27 2.51 6.25
N VAL A 216 8.49 2.99 7.21
CA VAL A 216 8.54 4.38 7.69
C VAL A 216 9.18 4.44 9.08
N LYS A 217 10.13 5.36 9.30
CA LYS A 217 10.72 5.56 10.64
C LYS A 217 10.88 7.01 10.98
N TYR A 218 10.51 7.41 12.20
CA TYR A 218 10.64 8.81 12.64
C TYR A 218 10.03 9.81 11.66
N SER A 219 8.99 9.40 10.94
CA SER A 219 8.44 10.13 9.80
C SER A 219 7.00 10.51 10.07
N THR A 220 6.52 11.59 9.44
CA THR A 220 5.17 12.11 9.67
C THR A 220 4.44 12.36 8.35
N ASN A 221 3.10 12.40 8.39
CA ASN A 221 2.26 12.66 7.22
C ASN A 221 2.60 11.69 6.07
N ILE A 222 2.50 10.39 6.34
CA ILE A 222 2.76 9.36 5.33
C ILE A 222 1.44 8.80 4.85
N GLU A 223 1.26 8.71 3.55
CA GLU A 223 0.06 8.22 2.92
C GLU A 223 0.38 7.13 1.90
N ILE A 224 -0.39 6.05 1.94
CA ILE A 224 -0.38 5.00 0.92
C ILE A 224 -1.81 4.72 0.47
N GLU A 225 -2.04 4.92 -0.82
CA GLU A 225 -3.36 4.80 -1.42
C GLU A 225 -3.39 4.08 -2.76
N ASP A 226 -4.55 3.55 -3.12
CA ASP A 226 -4.84 3.00 -4.46
C ASP A 226 -3.81 2.00 -4.99
N THR A 227 -3.18 1.25 -4.07
CA THR A 227 -2.04 0.41 -4.38
C THR A 227 -2.39 -1.08 -4.25
N THR A 228 -1.82 -1.92 -5.12
CA THR A 228 -1.81 -3.39 -4.94
C THR A 228 -0.47 -3.85 -4.34
N LEU A 229 -0.51 -4.51 -3.20
CA LEU A 229 0.65 -4.98 -2.44
C LEU A 229 0.64 -6.51 -2.39
N LEU A 230 1.63 -7.15 -3.00
CA LEU A 230 1.65 -8.60 -3.19
C LEU A 230 2.85 -9.25 -2.49
N ASN A 231 2.62 -10.44 -1.95
CA ASN A 231 3.66 -11.42 -1.60
C ASN A 231 4.70 -10.96 -0.55
N ALA A 232 4.40 -9.95 0.26
CA ALA A 232 5.32 -9.45 1.28
C ALA A 232 5.67 -10.53 2.33
N GLU A 233 6.96 -10.75 2.64
CA GLU A 233 7.33 -11.80 3.62
C GLU A 233 6.83 -11.50 5.04
N ASP A 234 7.11 -10.30 5.56
CA ASP A 234 6.76 -9.93 6.94
C ASP A 234 5.55 -9.00 6.98
N MET A 235 5.55 -7.91 6.22
CA MET A 235 4.45 -6.94 6.26
C MET A 235 4.30 -6.12 4.99
N PHE A 236 3.11 -5.62 4.69
CA PHE A 236 2.94 -4.68 3.58
C PHE A 236 3.48 -3.29 3.94
N VAL A 237 3.03 -2.77 5.08
CA VAL A 237 3.45 -1.45 5.61
C VAL A 237 4.02 -1.64 7.00
N GLY A 238 5.24 -1.14 7.19
CA GLY A 238 6.04 -1.30 8.40
C GLY A 238 6.54 0.02 8.94
N GLY A 239 6.79 0.12 10.25
CA GLY A 239 7.48 1.29 10.76
C GLY A 239 7.58 1.45 12.26
N ASN A 240 8.44 2.39 12.68
CA ASN A 240 8.66 2.73 14.09
C ASN A 240 8.65 4.25 14.28
N ASN A 241 7.99 4.74 15.33
CA ASN A 241 7.91 6.18 15.64
C ASN A 241 7.39 7.02 14.47
N ALA A 242 6.34 6.54 13.80
CA ALA A 242 5.67 7.28 12.74
C ALA A 242 4.40 7.96 13.25
N THR A 243 4.08 9.13 12.72
CA THR A 243 2.91 9.93 13.14
C THR A 243 2.08 10.36 11.95
N TYR A 244 0.76 10.43 12.07
CA TYR A 244 -0.11 10.80 10.93
C TYR A 244 0.14 9.91 9.71
N VAL A 245 0.01 8.60 9.89
CA VAL A 245 0.12 7.62 8.79
C VAL A 245 -1.26 7.22 8.35
N ASN A 246 -1.57 7.41 7.07
CA ASN A 246 -2.84 7.09 6.46
C ASN A 246 -2.66 5.95 5.44
N ILE A 247 -3.39 4.84 5.61
CA ILE A 247 -3.28 3.64 4.78
C ILE A 247 -4.65 3.27 4.28
N HIS A 248 -4.94 3.49 2.99
CA HIS A 248 -6.29 3.25 2.49
C HIS A 248 -6.47 2.88 1.05
N HIS A 249 -7.61 2.26 0.72
CA HIS A 249 -7.97 1.87 -0.65
C HIS A 249 -6.92 0.95 -1.29
N ASN A 250 -6.19 0.17 -0.47
CA ASN A 250 -5.18 -0.75 -0.94
C ASN A 250 -5.73 -2.17 -1.05
N GLU A 251 -5.21 -2.92 -2.01
CA GLU A 251 -5.40 -4.36 -2.10
C GLU A 251 -4.11 -5.08 -1.66
N MET A 252 -4.14 -5.74 -0.51
CA MET A 252 -2.99 -6.41 0.06
C MET A 252 -3.21 -7.93 0.05
N ARG A 253 -2.39 -8.66 -0.71
CA ARG A 253 -2.56 -10.11 -0.89
C ARG A 253 -1.29 -10.85 -0.52
N LYS A 254 -1.45 -11.79 0.41
CA LYS A 254 -0.45 -12.78 0.82
C LYS A 254 0.74 -12.13 1.50
N SER A 255 0.68 -12.02 2.82
CA SER A 255 1.84 -11.73 3.65
C SER A 255 2.16 -12.86 4.61
N GLY A 256 3.43 -13.22 4.70
CA GLY A 256 3.89 -14.34 5.53
C GLY A 256 3.75 -14.11 7.03
N GLU A 257 3.63 -12.86 7.52
CA GLU A 257 3.42 -12.63 8.95
C GLU A 257 2.36 -11.56 9.27
N ARG A 258 2.38 -10.38 8.67
CA ARG A 258 1.64 -9.19 9.16
C ARG A 258 1.04 -8.41 8.00
N GLY A 259 -0.05 -7.68 8.24
CA GLY A 259 -0.60 -6.76 7.24
C GLY A 259 0.07 -5.39 7.35
N VAL A 260 -0.41 -4.59 8.30
CA VAL A 260 0.17 -3.32 8.72
C VAL A 260 0.84 -3.49 10.08
N TYR A 261 2.09 -3.06 10.20
CA TYR A 261 2.86 -3.10 11.43
C TYR A 261 3.50 -1.74 11.72
N ILE A 262 2.98 -1.00 12.70
CA ILE A 262 3.57 0.27 13.11
C ILE A 262 3.73 0.27 14.63
N SER A 263 4.94 0.59 15.08
CA SER A 263 5.40 0.29 16.44
C SER A 263 6.13 1.47 17.10
N GLU A 264 6.58 1.24 18.33
CA GLU A 264 7.25 2.17 19.23
C GLU A 264 6.34 3.35 19.61
N ASP A 265 6.82 4.60 19.54
CA ASP A 265 6.05 5.80 19.90
C ASP A 265 5.14 6.27 18.74
N ALA A 266 4.61 5.34 17.95
CA ALA A 266 3.74 5.67 16.82
C ALA A 266 2.32 6.05 17.26
N HIS A 267 1.81 7.16 16.73
CA HIS A 267 0.49 7.67 17.08
C HIS A 267 -0.21 8.37 15.91
N ASP A 268 -1.53 8.57 16.03
CA ASP A 268 -2.37 9.16 14.98
C ASP A 268 -2.27 8.38 13.66
N ILE A 269 -2.59 7.09 13.71
CA ILE A 269 -2.53 6.19 12.57
C ILE A 269 -3.95 5.88 12.09
N GLU A 270 -4.20 6.05 10.80
CA GLU A 270 -5.48 5.76 10.18
C GLU A 270 -5.35 4.63 9.14
N VAL A 271 -6.18 3.59 9.26
CA VAL A 271 -6.17 2.44 8.34
C VAL A 271 -7.58 2.14 7.89
N HIS A 272 -7.92 2.42 6.63
CA HIS A 272 -9.30 2.26 6.19
C HIS A 272 -9.53 1.83 4.75
N HIS A 273 -10.68 1.23 4.45
CA HIS A 273 -11.06 0.87 3.08
C HIS A 273 -10.03 -0.06 2.38
N ASN A 274 -9.30 -0.88 3.14
CA ASN A 274 -8.33 -1.82 2.57
C ASN A 274 -8.95 -3.22 2.42
N VAL A 275 -8.46 -3.97 1.43
CA VAL A 275 -8.71 -5.41 1.28
C VAL A 275 -7.44 -6.15 1.68
N ILE A 276 -7.42 -6.76 2.87
CA ILE A 276 -6.26 -7.47 3.42
C ILE A 276 -6.55 -8.97 3.36
N ARG A 277 -5.69 -9.72 2.67
CA ARG A 277 -5.84 -11.16 2.45
C ARG A 277 -4.55 -11.89 2.75
N GLY A 278 -4.72 -13.05 3.37
CA GLY A 278 -3.65 -14.02 3.51
C GLY A 278 -2.52 -13.52 4.40
N VAL A 279 -2.88 -13.05 5.59
CA VAL A 279 -1.94 -12.68 6.66
C VAL A 279 -1.96 -13.76 7.75
N ASP A 280 -0.80 -14.16 8.25
CA ASP A 280 -0.68 -15.27 9.21
C ASP A 280 -0.78 -14.86 10.69
N SER A 281 -0.09 -13.79 11.14
CA SER A 281 0.16 -13.50 12.56
C SER A 281 -0.26 -12.09 13.04
N GLY A 282 -0.99 -11.33 12.24
CA GLY A 282 -1.49 -10.00 12.64
C GLY A 282 -1.89 -9.11 11.46
N ALA A 283 -3.18 -8.95 11.17
CA ALA A 283 -3.58 -8.06 10.07
C ALA A 283 -3.19 -6.61 10.36
N LEU A 284 -3.47 -6.12 11.56
CA LEU A 284 -3.02 -4.81 12.05
C LEU A 284 -2.30 -5.00 13.38
N ARG A 285 -1.04 -4.58 13.45
CA ARG A 285 -0.15 -4.92 14.56
C ARG A 285 0.68 -3.74 15.06
N SER A 286 0.87 -3.71 16.37
CA SER A 286 1.88 -2.90 17.05
C SER A 286 2.46 -3.71 18.21
N ASN A 287 3.78 -3.70 18.43
CA ASN A 287 4.39 -4.43 19.55
C ASN A 287 4.55 -3.57 20.82
N GLU A 288 4.44 -2.25 20.72
CA GLU A 288 4.56 -1.32 21.86
C GLU A 288 3.21 -0.65 22.19
N ALA A 289 3.19 0.68 22.36
CA ALA A 289 2.09 1.47 22.93
C ALA A 289 1.42 2.33 21.85
N PRO A 290 0.73 1.73 20.86
CA PRO A 290 0.06 2.50 19.82
C PRO A 290 -0.96 3.43 20.45
N THR A 291 -1.00 4.69 20.01
CA THR A 291 -1.97 5.67 20.54
C THR A 291 -2.71 6.39 19.43
N GLY A 292 -4.03 6.59 19.58
CA GLY A 292 -4.80 7.36 18.60
C GLY A 292 -4.92 6.67 17.24
N TRP A 293 -5.09 5.35 17.22
CA TRP A 293 -5.34 4.63 15.97
C TRP A 293 -6.81 4.66 15.62
N TYR A 294 -7.13 4.95 14.36
CA TYR A 294 -8.47 4.84 13.83
C TYR A 294 -8.49 3.85 12.65
N ILE A 295 -9.19 2.75 12.84
CA ILE A 295 -9.22 1.63 11.92
C ILE A 295 -10.66 1.44 11.49
N HIS A 296 -10.97 1.51 10.19
CA HIS A 296 -12.35 1.33 9.78
C HIS A 296 -12.59 0.89 8.34
N ASP A 297 -13.74 0.27 8.09
CA ASP A 297 -14.18 -0.13 6.75
C ASP A 297 -13.17 -1.04 6.01
N ASN A 298 -12.37 -1.83 6.73
CA ASN A 298 -11.44 -2.79 6.15
C ASN A 298 -12.12 -4.16 5.95
N ASP A 299 -11.71 -4.87 4.90
CA ASP A 299 -12.08 -6.27 4.68
C ASP A 299 -10.84 -7.15 4.86
N ILE A 300 -10.84 -7.98 5.91
CA ILE A 300 -9.68 -8.74 6.38
C ILE A 300 -9.99 -10.24 6.33
N VAL A 301 -9.12 -11.01 5.69
CA VAL A 301 -9.15 -12.48 5.71
C VAL A 301 -7.76 -13.01 6.08
N MET A 302 -7.68 -13.66 7.24
CA MET A 302 -6.47 -14.32 7.73
C MET A 302 -6.26 -15.67 7.00
N GLU A 303 -5.00 -16.07 6.81
CA GLU A 303 -4.62 -17.38 6.26
C GLU A 303 -5.07 -18.55 7.20
N PRO A 304 -5.16 -19.79 6.68
CA PRO A 304 -5.63 -20.96 7.42
C PRO A 304 -4.53 -21.73 8.17
N ASN A 305 -3.27 -21.32 8.07
CA ASN A 305 -2.14 -22.17 8.41
C ASN A 305 -1.68 -22.04 9.87
N ASP A 306 -1.80 -20.86 10.49
CA ASP A 306 -1.28 -20.58 11.83
C ASP A 306 -2.25 -19.81 12.73
N TYR A 307 -1.85 -19.53 13.98
CA TYR A 307 -2.64 -18.73 14.89
C TYR A 307 -2.67 -17.26 14.45
N GLY A 308 -3.84 -16.78 14.01
CA GLY A 308 -4.01 -15.44 13.46
C GLY A 308 -4.76 -14.50 14.40
N VAL A 309 -4.26 -13.28 14.54
CA VAL A 309 -4.98 -12.20 15.25
C VAL A 309 -5.34 -11.12 14.25
N VAL A 310 -6.57 -10.62 14.27
CA VAL A 310 -6.94 -9.48 13.40
C VAL A 310 -6.23 -8.21 13.88
N TYR A 311 -6.43 -7.85 15.15
CA TYR A 311 -5.79 -6.70 15.80
C TYR A 311 -4.86 -7.16 16.92
N LEU A 312 -3.54 -7.02 16.71
CA LEU A 312 -2.54 -7.37 17.71
C LEU A 312 -1.86 -6.10 18.21
N PHE A 313 -2.32 -5.59 19.35
CA PHE A 313 -1.66 -4.46 19.99
C PHE A 313 -0.81 -4.93 21.15
N GLY A 314 0.38 -4.35 21.27
CA GLY A 314 1.32 -4.67 22.31
C GLY A 314 0.86 -4.12 23.66
N THR A 315 1.81 -3.58 24.38
CA THR A 315 1.58 -3.06 25.73
C THR A 315 1.32 -1.56 25.73
N GLY A 316 0.26 -1.09 26.39
CA GLY A 316 -0.02 0.34 26.54
C GLY A 316 -0.76 0.97 25.37
N ALA A 317 -1.53 0.18 24.63
CA ALA A 317 -2.39 0.67 23.57
C ALA A 317 -3.46 1.62 24.13
N SER A 318 -3.59 2.81 23.56
CA SER A 318 -4.58 3.79 24.03
C SER A 318 -5.30 4.54 22.92
N ASP A 319 -6.55 4.92 23.16
CA ASP A 319 -7.37 5.67 22.20
C ASP A 319 -7.44 4.98 20.82
N ILE A 320 -7.73 3.69 20.83
CA ILE A 320 -7.86 2.87 19.62
C ILE A 320 -9.35 2.76 19.26
N ARG A 321 -9.71 3.13 18.05
CA ARG A 321 -11.08 3.05 17.53
C ARG A 321 -11.13 2.16 16.30
N ILE A 322 -11.93 1.10 16.37
CA ILE A 322 -12.16 0.14 15.29
C ILE A 322 -13.63 0.21 14.90
N GLU A 323 -13.95 0.49 13.63
CA GLU A 323 -15.33 0.67 13.17
C GLU A 323 -15.62 -0.06 11.84
N ASN A 324 -16.75 -0.76 11.75
CA ASN A 324 -17.26 -1.33 10.48
C ASN A 324 -16.32 -2.30 9.72
N ASP A 325 -15.27 -2.80 10.35
CA ASP A 325 -14.39 -3.78 9.74
C ASP A 325 -15.06 -5.16 9.58
N THR A 326 -14.68 -5.88 8.53
CA THR A 326 -14.99 -7.30 8.35
C THR A 326 -13.72 -8.12 8.59
N GLY A 327 -13.77 -9.10 9.50
CA GLY A 327 -12.64 -9.98 9.80
C GLY A 327 -13.02 -11.46 9.72
N LYS A 328 -12.31 -12.24 8.88
CA LYS A 328 -12.49 -13.69 8.79
C LYS A 328 -11.20 -14.40 9.20
N ILE A 329 -11.32 -15.28 10.19
CA ILE A 329 -10.20 -16.03 10.75
C ILE A 329 -10.32 -17.49 10.33
N SER A 330 -9.55 -17.89 9.33
CA SER A 330 -9.61 -19.24 8.73
C SER A 330 -8.94 -20.33 9.59
N ALA A 331 -8.05 -19.93 10.49
CA ALA A 331 -7.30 -20.76 11.43
C ALA A 331 -7.65 -20.44 12.89
N SER A 332 -7.01 -21.08 13.88
CA SER A 332 -7.16 -20.67 15.28
C SER A 332 -6.78 -19.20 15.45
N GLY A 333 -7.42 -18.45 16.34
CA GLY A 333 -7.13 -17.02 16.39
C GLY A 333 -8.04 -16.16 17.23
N GLU A 334 -7.80 -14.85 17.14
CA GLU A 334 -8.45 -13.83 17.96
C GLU A 334 -8.85 -12.61 17.13
N ILE A 335 -9.94 -11.94 17.53
CA ILE A 335 -10.26 -10.62 16.94
C ILE A 335 -9.25 -9.62 17.46
N LEU A 336 -9.14 -9.50 18.79
CA LEU A 336 -8.25 -8.55 19.43
C LEU A 336 -7.37 -9.26 20.47
N HIS A 337 -6.06 -9.08 20.31
CA HIS A 337 -5.05 -9.42 21.28
C HIS A 337 -4.40 -8.14 21.80
N CYS A 338 -4.44 -7.89 23.11
CA CYS A 338 -3.73 -6.77 23.70
C CYS A 338 -3.04 -7.12 25.02
N LYS A 339 -1.86 -6.54 25.27
CA LYS A 339 -1.20 -6.65 26.58
C LYS A 339 -1.56 -5.45 27.42
N ASN A 340 -2.02 -5.69 28.65
CA ASN A 340 -2.66 -4.66 29.43
C ASN A 340 -1.75 -3.49 29.82
N THR A 341 -0.52 -3.72 30.28
CA THR A 341 0.34 -2.62 30.76
C THR A 341 1.61 -2.46 29.94
N ASP A 342 1.95 -1.22 29.56
CA ASP A 342 3.29 -0.86 29.06
C ASP A 342 4.41 -1.20 30.06
N SER A 343 5.66 -1.05 29.63
CA SER A 343 6.83 -1.26 30.50
C SER A 343 6.87 -0.34 31.73
N ASN A 344 6.04 0.71 31.75
CA ASN A 344 5.90 1.65 32.86
C ASN A 344 4.68 1.35 33.76
N GLY A 345 3.91 0.30 33.47
CA GLY A 345 2.70 -0.06 34.20
C GLY A 345 1.45 0.73 33.80
N ASN A 346 1.47 1.48 32.69
CA ASN A 346 0.31 2.21 32.20
C ASN A 346 -0.66 1.24 31.51
N PRO A 347 -1.93 1.16 31.95
CA PRO A 347 -2.90 0.25 31.36
C PRO A 347 -3.33 0.70 29.96
N ASN A 348 -3.84 -0.24 29.17
CA ASN A 348 -4.56 0.05 27.93
C ASN A 348 -5.81 0.89 28.23
N ARG A 349 -6.13 1.86 27.37
CA ARG A 349 -7.24 2.79 27.60
C ARG A 349 -8.04 3.02 26.33
N ASN A 350 -9.36 3.11 26.48
CA ASN A 350 -10.25 3.57 25.40
C ASN A 350 -10.08 2.79 24.09
N ILE A 351 -10.05 1.46 24.17
CA ILE A 351 -10.13 0.61 22.97
C ILE A 351 -11.62 0.38 22.69
N THR A 352 -12.07 0.78 21.51
CA THR A 352 -13.48 0.71 21.11
C THR A 352 -13.60 -0.07 19.81
N ILE A 353 -14.51 -1.04 19.76
CA ILE A 353 -14.89 -1.77 18.55
C ILE A 353 -16.37 -1.55 18.32
N THR A 354 -16.74 -0.84 17.25
CA THR A 354 -18.14 -0.48 16.97
C THR A 354 -18.55 -0.94 15.59
N GLY A 355 -19.58 -1.78 15.52
CA GLY A 355 -20.01 -2.35 14.25
C GLY A 355 -18.97 -3.33 13.68
N GLY A 356 -19.24 -3.78 12.45
CA GLY A 356 -18.41 -4.77 11.77
C GLY A 356 -18.90 -6.21 11.95
N TYR A 357 -18.23 -7.13 11.25
CA TYR A 357 -18.55 -8.56 11.20
C TYR A 357 -17.30 -9.39 11.36
N TYR A 358 -17.26 -10.27 12.37
CA TYR A 358 -16.12 -11.13 12.65
C TYR A 358 -16.53 -12.59 12.70
N GLU A 359 -15.85 -13.42 11.92
CA GLU A 359 -16.16 -14.84 11.77
C GLU A 359 -14.93 -15.72 12.01
N GLY A 360 -15.05 -16.64 12.96
CA GLY A 360 -14.09 -17.75 13.13
C GLY A 360 -14.48 -18.97 12.31
N ASN A 361 -13.51 -19.77 11.89
CA ASN A 361 -13.77 -21.06 11.24
C ASN A 361 -14.26 -22.10 12.28
N PRO A 362 -15.50 -22.60 12.19
CA PRO A 362 -16.09 -23.48 13.21
C PRO A 362 -15.39 -24.84 13.36
N GLU A 363 -14.53 -25.23 12.41
CA GLU A 363 -13.83 -26.51 12.43
C GLU A 363 -12.51 -26.48 13.24
N LYS A 364 -11.99 -25.29 13.58
CA LYS A 364 -10.73 -25.17 14.33
C LYS A 364 -11.00 -24.97 15.83
N GLN A 365 -10.08 -25.46 16.65
CA GLN A 365 -10.13 -25.29 18.10
C GLN A 365 -9.35 -24.03 18.50
N ASN A 366 -9.67 -23.43 19.66
CA ASN A 366 -8.98 -22.26 20.24
C ASN A 366 -9.22 -20.91 19.56
N TYR A 367 -10.49 -20.53 19.47
CA TYR A 367 -10.87 -19.15 19.17
C TYR A 367 -11.12 -18.38 20.46
N GLN A 368 -10.65 -17.13 20.50
CA GLN A 368 -11.05 -16.19 21.55
C GLN A 368 -11.52 -14.91 20.88
N ARG A 369 -12.60 -14.31 21.38
CA ARG A 369 -12.98 -12.97 20.91
C ARG A 369 -11.89 -11.96 21.28
N PHE A 370 -11.46 -12.02 22.54
CA PHE A 370 -10.55 -11.08 23.15
C PHE A 370 -9.58 -11.82 24.05
N SER A 371 -8.29 -11.52 23.90
CA SER A 371 -7.24 -12.01 24.79
C SER A 371 -6.50 -10.83 25.37
N VAL A 372 -6.57 -10.74 26.70
CA VAL A 372 -5.84 -9.74 27.48
C VAL A 372 -4.95 -10.50 28.44
N LEU A 373 -3.64 -10.42 28.22
CA LEU A 373 -2.68 -11.37 28.80
C LEU A 373 -2.41 -11.22 30.32
N GLU A 374 -3.13 -10.35 31.04
CA GLU A 374 -2.97 -10.16 32.49
C GLU A 374 -4.34 -9.83 33.14
N GLU A 375 -4.58 -10.27 34.39
CA GLU A 375 -5.82 -10.08 35.18
C GLU A 375 -6.16 -8.58 35.38
N SER A 376 -6.72 -7.96 34.35
CA SER A 376 -6.79 -6.51 34.25
C SER A 376 -8.17 -5.99 33.91
N ASP A 377 -8.32 -4.69 34.13
CA ASP A 377 -9.55 -3.92 34.01
C ASP A 377 -10.00 -3.85 32.54
N LEU A 378 -10.76 -4.87 32.11
CA LEU A 378 -11.41 -4.91 30.80
C LEU A 378 -12.41 -3.77 30.58
N SER A 379 -12.72 -2.95 31.60
CA SER A 379 -13.65 -1.81 31.45
C SER A 379 -13.15 -0.75 30.47
N THR A 380 -11.88 -0.80 30.07
CA THR A 380 -11.31 0.11 29.05
C THR A 380 -11.48 -0.38 27.62
N ILE A 381 -11.97 -1.61 27.43
CA ILE A 381 -12.31 -2.20 26.13
C ILE A 381 -13.82 -2.26 26.02
N SER A 382 -14.38 -1.66 24.97
CA SER A 382 -15.83 -1.72 24.71
C SER A 382 -16.10 -2.23 23.30
N VAL A 383 -17.13 -3.05 23.19
CA VAL A 383 -17.61 -3.62 21.93
C VAL A 383 -19.08 -3.26 21.80
N SER A 384 -19.48 -2.63 20.71
CA SER A 384 -20.88 -2.23 20.54
C SER A 384 -21.79 -3.41 20.24
N ALA A 385 -23.07 -3.29 20.58
CA ALA A 385 -24.10 -4.29 20.26
C ALA A 385 -24.37 -4.46 18.75
N GLU A 386 -23.86 -3.55 17.91
CA GLU A 386 -23.97 -3.62 16.45
C GLU A 386 -22.88 -4.51 15.83
N THR A 387 -21.84 -4.86 16.59
CA THR A 387 -20.76 -5.74 16.15
C THR A 387 -21.23 -7.19 16.11
N GLU A 388 -21.25 -7.79 14.92
CA GLU A 388 -21.64 -9.19 14.74
C GLU A 388 -20.42 -10.11 14.90
N ILE A 389 -20.50 -11.05 15.85
CA ILE A 389 -19.43 -12.03 16.11
C ILE A 389 -19.99 -13.45 15.97
N VAL A 390 -19.51 -14.16 14.95
CA VAL A 390 -19.99 -15.50 14.57
C VAL A 390 -18.90 -16.55 14.80
N ASN A 391 -19.29 -17.69 15.38
CA ASN A 391 -18.41 -18.86 15.61
C ASN A 391 -17.17 -18.61 16.49
N LEU A 392 -17.18 -17.56 17.33
CA LEU A 392 -16.11 -17.27 18.29
C LEU A 392 -16.65 -17.39 19.74
N PRO A 393 -16.27 -18.45 20.49
CA PRO A 393 -16.72 -18.67 21.85
C PRO A 393 -16.18 -17.59 22.80
N ILE A 394 -17.01 -17.20 23.77
CA ILE A 394 -16.63 -16.30 24.85
C ILE A 394 -15.88 -17.13 25.90
N ASN A 395 -14.55 -17.05 25.91
CA ASN A 395 -13.74 -17.75 26.91
C ASN A 395 -13.48 -16.91 28.18
N ASN A 396 -13.91 -15.64 28.22
CA ASN A 396 -13.76 -14.77 29.40
C ASN A 396 -15.10 -14.09 29.76
N PRO A 397 -15.74 -14.42 30.90
CA PRO A 397 -17.07 -13.94 31.28
C PRO A 397 -17.14 -12.47 31.75
N GLU A 398 -16.02 -11.74 31.82
CA GLU A 398 -15.97 -10.37 32.37
C GLU A 398 -16.08 -9.26 31.31
N ILE A 399 -16.29 -9.59 30.03
CA ILE A 399 -16.52 -8.59 28.98
C ILE A 399 -17.99 -8.19 29.00
N HIS A 400 -18.26 -6.94 29.36
CA HIS A 400 -19.60 -6.35 29.35
C HIS A 400 -19.99 -5.97 27.91
N GLU A 401 -21.03 -6.63 27.36
CA GLU A 401 -21.73 -6.20 26.14
C GLU A 401 -22.58 -4.94 26.37
#